data_AF-A0A822CZM7-F1
#
_entry.id   AF-A0A822CZM7-F1
#
_cell.length_a   1.000
_cell.length_b   1.000
_cell.length_c   1.000
_cell.angle_alpha   90.00
_cell.angle_beta   90.00
_cell.angle_gamma   90.00
#
_symmetry.space_group_name_H-M   'P 1'
#
loop_
_entity.id
_entity.type
_entity.pdbx_description
1 polymer ?
#
loop_
_entity_poly.entity_id
_entity_poly.type
_entity_poly.pdbx_seq_one_letter_code
_entity_poly.pdbx_strand_id
1 'polypeptide(L)'
;MEKLTSTNDHVEIQVADPQAFNKSLIQQHQQAINNISYQSTIKAYSKGKSFVDRDWIIFYWIACNIEYDTASYFSGKYDDQTAEGVFRAKKGVCAGYANLYKYLCDQLEIPCEIISGYAKGYGFENRTDAPSETDHAWN
;
A
#
# COMPACT_ATOMS: atom_id res chain seq x y z
N MET A 1 -12.44 -38.31 1.42
CA MET A 1 -11.13 -37.71 1.09
C MET A 1 -11.22 -37.15 -0.31
N GLU A 2 -11.76 -35.95 -0.46
CA GLU A 2 -11.82 -35.29 -1.76
C GLU A 2 -10.44 -34.73 -2.10
N LYS A 3 -9.92 -35.19 -3.23
CA LYS A 3 -8.69 -34.70 -3.84
C LYS A 3 -8.99 -33.35 -4.46
N LEU A 4 -8.22 -32.34 -4.06
CA LEU A 4 -8.16 -31.05 -4.75
C LEU A 4 -7.55 -31.30 -6.15
N THR A 5 -8.38 -31.19 -7.18
CA THR A 5 -7.93 -31.11 -8.56
C THR A 5 -7.66 -29.66 -8.91
N SER A 6 -6.43 -29.38 -9.30
CA SER A 6 -5.96 -28.11 -9.88
C SER A 6 -6.90 -27.64 -11.00
N THR A 7 -7.42 -26.42 -10.84
CA THR A 7 -8.03 -25.65 -11.93
C THR A 7 -7.48 -24.23 -11.83
N ASN A 8 -6.52 -23.89 -12.70
CA ASN A 8 -6.09 -22.54 -13.07
C ASN A 8 -6.43 -21.43 -12.06
N ASP A 9 -5.55 -21.22 -11.07
CA ASP A 9 -5.62 -20.10 -10.12
C ASP A 9 -5.26 -18.75 -10.76
N HIS A 10 -5.85 -18.45 -11.93
CA HIS A 10 -5.91 -17.07 -12.40
C HIS A 10 -7.15 -16.43 -11.80
N VAL A 11 -6.93 -15.64 -10.75
CA VAL A 11 -7.93 -14.68 -10.31
C VAL A 11 -8.11 -13.69 -11.46
N GLU A 12 -9.22 -13.80 -12.19
CA GLU A 12 -9.66 -12.73 -13.09
C GLU A 12 -10.00 -11.52 -12.22
N ILE A 13 -9.03 -10.62 -12.06
CA ILE A 13 -9.26 -9.32 -11.44
C ILE A 13 -10.09 -8.52 -12.44
N GLN A 14 -11.41 -8.55 -12.27
CA GLN A 14 -12.27 -7.56 -12.93
C GLN A 14 -11.99 -6.21 -12.28
N VAL A 15 -11.19 -5.39 -12.96
CA VAL A 15 -10.93 -4.03 -12.52
C VAL A 15 -12.27 -3.29 -12.56
N ALA A 16 -12.78 -2.91 -11.38
CA ALA A 16 -14.08 -2.24 -11.24
C ALA A 16 -14.18 -0.96 -12.08
N ASP A 17 -13.03 -0.36 -12.41
CA ASP A 17 -12.88 0.68 -13.40
C ASP A 17 -11.85 0.27 -14.48
N PRO A 18 -12.29 0.01 -15.72
CA PRO A 18 -11.40 -0.27 -16.86
C PRO A 18 -10.41 0.87 -17.18
N GLN A 19 -10.67 2.08 -16.68
CA GLN A 19 -9.83 3.25 -16.90
C GLN A 19 -8.81 3.51 -15.78
N ALA A 20 -8.79 2.70 -14.71
CA ALA A 20 -7.94 2.93 -13.53
C ALA A 20 -6.44 3.08 -13.86
N PHE A 21 -5.97 2.47 -14.96
CA PHE A 21 -4.57 2.51 -15.42
C PHE A 21 -4.34 3.38 -16.67
N ASN A 22 -5.32 4.23 -17.03
CA ASN A 22 -5.20 5.11 -18.18
C ASN A 22 -4.10 6.17 -17.96
N LYS A 23 -3.15 6.29 -18.90
CA LYS A 23 -2.01 7.22 -18.80
C LYS A 23 -2.41 8.69 -18.59
N SER A 24 -3.51 9.12 -19.20
CA SER A 24 -4.05 10.47 -19.03
C SER A 24 -4.59 10.68 -17.61
N LEU A 25 -5.29 9.68 -17.07
CA LEU A 25 -5.81 9.70 -15.71
C LEU A 25 -4.65 9.73 -14.68
N ILE A 26 -3.62 8.91 -14.90
CA ILE A 26 -2.39 8.90 -14.07
C ILE A 26 -1.73 10.29 -14.06
N GLN A 27 -1.64 10.96 -15.21
CA GLN A 27 -1.07 12.32 -15.29
C GLN A 27 -1.91 13.35 -14.55
N GLN A 28 -3.24 13.27 -14.61
CA GLN A 28 -4.13 14.14 -13.84
C GLN A 28 -3.95 13.93 -12.33
N HIS A 29 -3.86 12.67 -11.88
CA HIS A 29 -3.61 12.33 -10.48
C HIS A 29 -2.24 12.86 -10.01
N GLN A 30 -1.20 12.77 -10.83
CA GLN A 30 0.11 13.34 -10.52
C GLN A 30 0.05 14.86 -10.34
N GLN A 31 -0.62 15.58 -11.23
CA GLN A 31 -0.73 17.05 -11.15
C GLN A 31 -1.45 17.49 -9.88
N ALA A 32 -2.48 16.75 -9.48
CA ALA A 32 -3.22 16.98 -8.26
C ALA A 32 -2.35 16.82 -6.99
N ILE A 33 -1.51 15.80 -6.99
CA ILE A 33 -0.62 15.46 -5.87
C ILE A 33 0.47 16.50 -5.62
N ASN A 34 0.88 17.24 -6.65
CA ASN A 34 1.99 18.20 -6.57
C ASN A 34 1.65 19.54 -5.86
N ASN A 35 0.43 19.72 -5.32
CA ASN A 35 0.00 20.96 -4.66
C ASN A 35 -0.20 20.76 -3.13
N ILE A 36 0.74 21.26 -2.32
CA ILE A 36 1.07 20.69 -1.01
C ILE A 36 0.25 21.31 0.15
N SER A 37 -0.77 20.57 0.61
CA SER A 37 -1.27 20.48 1.99
C SER A 37 -2.15 19.22 2.12
N TYR A 38 -1.57 18.08 2.53
CA TYR A 38 -2.16 16.76 2.27
C TYR A 38 -3.57 16.55 2.85
N GLN A 39 -3.91 17.08 4.03
CA GLN A 39 -5.24 16.85 4.61
C GLN A 39 -6.36 17.56 3.84
N SER A 40 -6.16 18.83 3.51
CA SER A 40 -7.12 19.62 2.72
C SER A 40 -7.13 19.18 1.26
N THR A 41 -5.95 18.87 0.72
CA THR A 41 -5.76 18.47 -0.67
C THR A 41 -6.38 17.11 -0.94
N ILE A 42 -6.10 16.07 -0.13
CA ILE A 42 -6.66 14.74 -0.35
C ILE A 42 -8.19 14.74 -0.17
N LYS A 43 -8.73 15.44 0.83
CA LYS A 43 -10.19 15.57 1.00
C LYS A 43 -10.85 16.35 -0.15
N ALA A 44 -10.19 17.38 -0.69
CA ALA A 44 -10.70 18.12 -1.84
C ALA A 44 -10.68 17.27 -3.12
N TYR A 45 -9.60 16.52 -3.35
CA TYR A 45 -9.44 15.67 -4.54
C TYR A 45 -10.29 14.40 -4.50
N SER A 46 -10.54 13.83 -3.32
CA SER A 46 -11.36 12.64 -3.15
C SER A 46 -12.87 12.92 -3.31
N LYS A 47 -13.27 14.19 -3.24
CA LYS A 47 -14.67 14.60 -3.30
C LYS A 47 -15.30 14.23 -4.65
N GLY A 48 -16.36 13.43 -4.60
CA GLY A 48 -17.10 12.98 -5.79
C GLY A 48 -16.37 11.93 -6.63
N LYS A 49 -15.27 11.37 -6.13
CA LYS A 49 -14.50 10.30 -6.78
C LYS A 49 -14.98 8.92 -6.37
N SER A 50 -14.76 7.93 -7.24
CA SER A 50 -15.00 6.51 -6.93
C SER A 50 -14.09 6.05 -5.79
N PHE A 51 -14.40 4.93 -5.13
CA PHE A 51 -13.50 4.36 -4.12
C PHE A 51 -12.11 4.02 -4.70
N VAL A 52 -12.10 3.46 -5.91
CA VAL A 52 -10.87 3.11 -6.65
C VAL A 52 -9.99 4.34 -6.88
N ASP A 53 -10.56 5.46 -7.31
CA ASP A 53 -9.80 6.70 -7.51
C ASP A 53 -9.19 7.22 -6.22
N ARG A 54 -9.92 7.14 -5.11
CA ARG A 54 -9.43 7.61 -3.81
C ARG A 54 -8.27 6.75 -3.31
N ASP A 55 -8.37 5.43 -3.45
CA ASP A 55 -7.27 4.50 -3.16
C ASP A 55 -6.04 4.79 -4.03
N TRP A 56 -6.24 4.99 -5.33
CA TRP A 56 -5.17 5.32 -6.27
C TRP A 56 -4.41 6.58 -5.87
N ILE A 57 -5.12 7.62 -5.43
CA ILE A 57 -4.50 8.86 -4.98
C ILE A 57 -3.61 8.62 -3.76
N ILE A 58 -4.08 7.83 -2.78
CA ILE A 58 -3.30 7.48 -1.58
C ILE A 58 -2.06 6.68 -1.98
N PHE A 59 -2.27 5.56 -2.70
CA PHE A 59 -1.20 4.68 -3.15
C PHE A 59 -0.10 5.46 -3.89
N TYR A 60 -0.51 6.26 -4.87
CA TYR A 60 0.41 6.97 -5.73
C TYR A 60 1.19 8.04 -4.95
N TRP A 61 0.51 8.77 -4.05
CA TRP A 61 1.18 9.74 -3.20
C TRP A 61 2.25 9.06 -2.33
N ILE A 62 1.92 7.94 -1.68
CA ILE A 62 2.88 7.19 -0.86
C ILE A 62 4.07 6.73 -1.70
N ALA A 63 3.81 6.12 -2.86
CA ALA A 63 4.87 5.60 -3.75
C ALA A 63 5.84 6.70 -4.22
N CYS A 64 5.36 7.93 -4.42
CA CYS A 64 6.20 9.04 -4.87
C CYS A 64 6.89 9.80 -3.73
N ASN A 65 6.40 9.70 -2.50
CA ASN A 65 6.83 10.59 -1.40
C ASN A 65 7.45 9.85 -0.21
N ILE A 66 7.33 8.53 -0.13
CA ILE A 66 7.88 7.72 0.96
C ILE A 66 8.92 6.78 0.35
N GLU A 67 10.15 6.87 0.86
CA GLU A 67 11.25 5.99 0.50
C GLU A 67 11.25 4.72 1.38
N TYR A 68 11.59 3.58 0.80
CA TYR A 68 11.72 2.35 1.57
C TYR A 68 13.02 2.36 2.38
N ASP A 69 12.93 2.17 3.69
CA ASP A 69 14.08 2.19 4.60
C ASP A 69 14.87 0.88 4.59
N THR A 70 15.61 0.67 3.51
CA THR A 70 16.47 -0.51 3.36
C THR A 70 17.54 -0.61 4.45
N ALA A 71 18.08 0.52 4.93
CA ALA A 71 19.09 0.53 5.99
C ALA A 71 18.53 0.02 7.32
N SER A 72 17.39 0.54 7.75
CA SER A 72 16.69 0.06 8.95
C SER A 72 16.23 -1.39 8.80
N TYR A 73 15.73 -1.74 7.61
CA TYR A 73 15.32 -3.11 7.28
C TYR A 73 16.46 -4.13 7.43
N PHE A 74 17.62 -3.89 6.81
CA PHE A 74 18.75 -4.83 6.87
C PHE A 74 19.48 -4.82 8.21
N SER A 75 19.40 -3.72 8.97
CA SER A 75 20.02 -3.65 10.29
C SER A 75 19.13 -4.18 11.42
N GLY A 76 17.83 -4.39 11.17
CA GLY A 76 16.84 -4.74 12.18
C GLY A 76 16.58 -3.65 13.22
N LYS A 77 17.04 -2.42 12.96
CA LYS A 77 16.89 -1.25 13.85
C LYS A 77 15.94 -0.28 13.20
N TYR A 78 14.69 -0.30 13.67
CA TYR A 78 13.63 0.51 13.09
C TYR A 78 13.43 1.81 13.88
N ASP A 79 13.36 2.93 13.16
CA ASP A 79 12.81 4.18 13.66
C ASP A 79 11.27 4.09 13.78
N ASP A 80 10.61 5.19 14.13
CA ASP A 80 9.15 5.29 14.28
C ASP A 80 8.38 4.85 13.01
N GLN A 81 7.79 3.65 13.07
CA GLN A 81 6.95 3.07 11.99
C GLN A 81 5.46 3.38 12.15
N THR A 82 5.07 4.33 13.01
CA THR A 82 3.69 4.84 13.01
C THR A 82 3.39 5.62 11.73
N ALA A 83 2.11 5.77 11.37
CA ALA A 83 1.70 6.56 10.21
C ALA A 83 2.29 8.00 10.24
N GLU A 84 2.31 8.61 11.42
CA GLU A 84 2.84 9.96 11.62
C GLU A 84 4.37 10.00 11.49
N GLY A 85 5.07 9.02 12.08
CA GLY A 85 6.52 8.84 11.97
C GLY A 85 6.98 8.73 10.52
N VAL A 86 6.40 7.79 9.77
CA VAL A 86 6.70 7.55 8.35
C VAL A 86 6.38 8.78 7.50
N PHE A 87 5.24 9.43 7.76
CA PHE A 87 4.85 10.65 7.03
C PHE A 87 5.85 11.79 7.21
N ARG A 88 6.35 12.00 8.44
CA ARG A 88 7.34 13.03 8.76
C ARG A 88 8.72 12.69 8.21
N ALA A 89 9.17 11.45 8.41
CA ALA A 89 10.47 10.98 7.98
C ALA A 89 10.56 10.84 6.44
N LYS A 90 9.41 10.77 5.76
CA LYS A 90 9.31 10.40 4.32
C LYS A 90 9.98 9.06 4.02
N LYS A 91 9.99 8.17 5.01
CA LYS A 91 10.73 6.92 4.98
C LYS A 91 10.11 5.88 5.92
N GLY A 92 10.08 4.61 5.52
CA GLY A 92 9.56 3.52 6.37
C GLY A 92 9.81 2.13 5.79
N VAL A 93 9.45 1.08 6.54
CA VAL A 93 9.45 -0.32 6.06
C VAL A 93 8.02 -0.83 5.87
N CYS A 94 7.83 -2.10 5.49
CA CYS A 94 6.51 -2.70 5.21
C CYS A 94 5.40 -2.30 6.19
N ALA A 95 5.62 -2.46 7.50
CA ALA A 95 4.66 -2.06 8.53
C ALA A 95 4.37 -0.54 8.53
N GLY A 96 5.39 0.28 8.32
CA GLY A 96 5.26 1.73 8.23
C GLY A 96 4.42 2.18 7.04
N TYR A 97 4.61 1.56 5.88
CA TYR A 97 3.77 1.80 4.70
C TYR A 97 2.32 1.39 4.96
N ALA A 98 2.09 0.19 5.53
CA ALA A 98 0.75 -0.30 5.81
C ALA A 98 0.00 0.57 6.83
N ASN A 99 0.70 1.05 7.86
CA ASN A 99 0.16 1.97 8.85
C ASN A 99 -0.24 3.33 8.22
N LEU A 100 0.64 3.89 7.37
CA LEU A 100 0.37 5.17 6.71
C LEU A 100 -0.80 5.07 5.72
N TYR A 101 -0.84 4.01 4.92
CA TYR A 101 -1.93 3.78 3.95
C TYR A 101 -3.28 3.64 4.66
N LYS A 102 -3.36 2.74 5.66
CA LYS A 102 -4.55 2.56 6.51
C LYS A 102 -5.04 3.87 7.11
N TYR A 103 -4.13 4.66 7.70
CA TYR A 103 -4.47 5.95 8.29
C TYR A 103 -5.10 6.90 7.25
N LEU A 104 -4.53 6.98 6.04
CA LEU A 104 -5.07 7.83 4.98
C LEU A 104 -6.42 7.34 4.45
N CYS A 105 -6.60 6.02 4.32
CA CYS A 105 -7.90 5.42 3.97
C CYS A 105 -8.97 5.77 5.02
N ASP A 106 -8.63 5.70 6.31
CA ASP A 106 -9.55 6.07 7.39
C ASP A 106 -9.97 7.55 7.31
N GLN A 107 -9.05 8.45 6.92
CA GLN A 107 -9.38 9.87 6.72
C GLN A 107 -10.33 10.12 5.54
N LEU A 108 -10.47 9.15 4.63
CA LEU A 108 -11.33 9.22 3.45
C LEU A 108 -12.51 8.24 3.50
N GLU A 109 -12.73 7.60 4.66
CA GLU A 109 -13.81 6.63 4.88
C GLU A 109 -13.75 5.46 3.88
N ILE A 110 -12.54 5.01 3.56
CA ILE A 110 -12.30 3.84 2.72
C ILE A 110 -12.05 2.64 3.64
N PRO A 111 -12.83 1.56 3.52
CA PRO A 111 -12.55 0.32 4.25
C PRO A 111 -11.16 -0.21 3.89
N CYS A 112 -10.30 -0.34 4.89
CA CYS A 112 -8.93 -0.78 4.74
C CYS A 112 -8.55 -1.49 6.03
N GLU A 113 -7.79 -2.58 5.94
CA GLU A 113 -7.27 -3.31 7.10
C GLU A 113 -5.78 -3.56 6.90
N ILE A 114 -5.04 -3.77 7.99
CA ILE A 114 -3.64 -4.17 7.92
C ILE A 114 -3.57 -5.68 7.99
N ILE A 115 -2.91 -6.29 7.01
CA ILE A 115 -2.68 -7.73 6.94
C ILE A 115 -1.20 -7.98 7.22
N SER A 116 -0.92 -8.74 8.27
CA SER A 116 0.42 -9.26 8.56
C SER A 116 0.54 -10.69 8.04
N GLY A 117 1.64 -10.99 7.35
CA GLY A 117 1.84 -12.28 6.71
C GLY A 117 3.25 -12.47 6.18
N TYR A 118 3.35 -13.16 5.04
CA TYR A 118 4.63 -13.57 4.46
C TYR A 118 4.79 -13.07 3.04
N ALA A 119 5.96 -12.53 2.71
CA ALA A 119 6.30 -12.14 1.35
C ALA A 119 7.47 -12.95 0.79
N LYS A 120 7.41 -13.25 -0.51
CA LYS A 120 8.58 -13.76 -1.24
C LYS A 120 9.48 -12.57 -1.57
N GLY A 121 10.43 -12.31 -0.70
CA GLY A 121 11.34 -11.16 -0.79
C GLY A 121 12.78 -11.51 -0.46
N TYR A 122 13.55 -10.49 -0.09
CA TYR A 122 14.91 -10.68 0.40
C TYR A 122 14.92 -11.60 1.63
N GLY A 123 15.80 -12.61 1.63
CA GLY A 123 15.85 -13.62 2.70
C GLY A 123 14.83 -14.75 2.56
N PHE A 124 14.06 -14.78 1.46
CA PHE A 124 13.21 -15.94 1.17
C PHE A 124 14.07 -17.16 0.83
N GLU A 125 14.00 -18.17 1.69
CA GLU A 125 14.52 -19.50 1.44
C GLU A 125 13.38 -20.43 1.00
N ASN A 126 13.69 -21.41 0.15
CA ASN A 126 12.74 -22.47 -0.20
C ASN A 126 12.45 -23.32 1.04
N ARG A 127 11.47 -22.88 1.82
CA ARG A 127 11.03 -23.50 3.07
C ARG A 127 9.89 -24.48 2.81
N THR A 128 9.94 -25.64 3.47
CA THR A 128 8.86 -26.64 3.46
C THR A 128 7.67 -26.21 4.30
N ASP A 129 7.91 -25.35 5.29
CA ASP A 129 6.94 -24.89 6.28
C ASP A 129 6.93 -23.36 6.37
N ALA A 130 5.80 -22.79 6.80
CA ALA A 130 5.71 -21.35 7.06
C ALA A 130 6.55 -20.98 8.29
N PRO A 131 7.20 -19.79 8.29
CA PRO A 131 7.89 -19.29 9.48
C PRO A 131 6.95 -19.12 10.66
N SER A 132 7.49 -19.10 11.87
CA SER A 132 6.72 -18.83 13.09
C SER A 132 6.32 -17.36 13.23
N GLU A 133 7.01 -16.44 12.57
CA GLU A 133 6.78 -15.01 12.64
C GLU A 133 6.55 -14.42 11.25
N THR A 134 5.57 -13.51 11.14
CA THR A 134 5.28 -12.78 9.90
C THR A 134 6.44 -11.86 9.54
N ASP A 135 6.86 -11.88 8.27
CA ASP A 135 7.98 -11.09 7.75
C ASP A 135 7.51 -9.87 6.92
N HIS A 136 6.20 -9.70 6.74
CA HIS A 136 5.65 -8.63 5.92
C HIS A 136 4.28 -8.12 6.42
N ALA A 137 3.95 -6.89 6.02
CA ALA A 137 2.66 -6.26 6.26
C ALA A 137 2.20 -5.47 5.03
N TRP A 138 0.92 -5.54 4.70
CA TRP A 138 0.27 -4.83 3.60
C TRP A 138 -1.18 -4.46 3.95
N ASN A 139 -1.87 -3.82 3.01
CA ASN A 139 -3.30 -3.54 3.07
C ASN A 139 -4.01 -4.21 1.90
#